data_AF-A0A1P8ASB0-F1
#
_entry.id   AF-A0A1P8ASB0-F1
#
_cell.length_a   1.000
_cell.length_b   1.000
_cell.length_c   1.000
_cell.angle_alpha   90.00
_cell.angle_beta   90.00
_cell.angle_gamma   90.00
#
_symmetry.space_group_name_H-M   'P 1'
#
loop_
_entity.id
_entity.type
_entity.pdbx_description
1 polymer ?
#
loop_
_entity_poly.entity_id
_entity_poly.type
_entity_poly.pdbx_seq_one_letter_code
_entity_poly.pdbx_strand_id
1 'polypeptide(L)'
;MSDVWEQYLTTAEIRKEDMNRLVMNFLVVEGYLEAVEKFQKESGTKPEVGVASISDRLAVKRDIESGDLEDAVEKLNAINPEILKTNFSLNQQRFIERIRIGVTIKETFNFAEKELKPLVEQNLAFLEELEKTMAILRFRDLPDIPEAERELLDNSRWFKTAAEVNAAILTSQTGLKCPKLLDLLKMLTWTQNQLDEKVEYPRMSVLPTGQLTVINPPWPSE
;
A
#
# COMPACT_ATOMS: atom_id res chain seq x y z
N MET A 1 28.75 -11.68 -28.76
CA MET A 1 28.01 -11.94 -27.51
C MET A 1 26.57 -11.40 -27.54
N SER A 2 26.28 -10.32 -28.30
CA SER A 2 24.89 -9.89 -28.60
C SER A 2 24.00 -11.04 -29.06
N ASP A 3 24.46 -11.83 -30.03
CA ASP A 3 23.68 -12.89 -30.68
C ASP A 3 23.21 -14.00 -29.73
N VAL A 4 23.99 -14.35 -28.70
CA VAL A 4 23.63 -15.41 -27.73
C VAL A 4 22.50 -14.93 -26.82
N TRP A 5 22.58 -13.69 -26.35
CA TRP A 5 21.52 -13.08 -25.56
C TRP A 5 20.27 -12.80 -26.39
N GLU A 6 20.43 -12.38 -27.65
CA GLU A 6 19.33 -12.25 -28.59
C GLU A 6 18.64 -13.60 -28.87
N GLN A 7 19.39 -14.69 -28.96
CA GLN A 7 18.82 -16.04 -29.02
C GLN A 7 18.06 -16.40 -27.74
N TYR A 8 18.59 -16.11 -26.56
CA TYR A 8 17.88 -16.36 -25.31
C TYR A 8 16.61 -15.51 -25.17
N LEU A 9 16.65 -14.25 -25.61
CA LEU A 9 15.49 -13.35 -25.58
C LEU A 9 14.41 -13.77 -26.59
N THR A 10 14.80 -14.25 -27.78
CA THR A 10 13.86 -14.71 -28.81
C THR A 10 13.28 -16.09 -28.52
N THR A 11 13.98 -16.93 -27.75
CA THR A 11 13.49 -18.25 -27.31
C THR A 11 12.62 -18.19 -26.06
N ALA A 12 12.61 -17.06 -25.34
CA ALA A 12 11.75 -16.85 -24.19
C ALA A 12 10.27 -16.76 -24.61
N GLU A 13 9.53 -17.86 -24.47
CA GLU A 13 8.10 -17.90 -24.76
C GLU A 13 7.29 -17.27 -23.62
N ILE A 14 6.84 -16.04 -23.82
CA ILE A 14 5.88 -15.38 -22.93
C ILE A 14 4.48 -15.51 -23.53
N ARG A 15 3.61 -16.25 -22.84
CA ARG A 15 2.22 -16.42 -23.26
C ARG A 15 1.45 -15.12 -23.10
N LYS A 16 0.61 -14.78 -24.09
CA LYS A 16 -0.25 -13.59 -24.04
C LYS A 16 -1.18 -13.62 -22.84
N GLU A 17 -1.65 -14.81 -22.47
CA GLU A 17 -2.54 -15.02 -21.31
C GLU A 17 -1.87 -14.62 -20.00
N ASP A 18 -0.56 -14.90 -19.85
CA ASP A 18 0.18 -14.57 -18.64
C ASP A 18 0.48 -13.06 -18.57
N MET A 19 0.78 -12.42 -19.71
CA MET A 19 0.85 -10.96 -19.79
C MET A 19 -0.49 -10.31 -19.43
N ASN A 20 -1.59 -10.82 -19.98
CA ASN A 20 -2.91 -10.27 -19.68
C ASN A 20 -3.27 -10.42 -18.20
N ARG A 21 -2.91 -11.54 -17.57
CA ARG A 21 -3.07 -11.74 -16.11
C ARG A 21 -2.27 -10.74 -15.31
N LEU A 22 -1.04 -10.44 -15.71
CA LEU A 22 -0.20 -9.41 -15.06
C LEU A 22 -0.82 -8.02 -15.16
N VAL A 23 -1.29 -7.64 -16.36
CA VAL A 23 -1.98 -6.36 -16.56
C VAL A 23 -3.27 -6.29 -15.75
N MET A 24 -4.10 -7.34 -15.80
CA MET A 24 -5.33 -7.40 -15.01
C MET A 24 -5.03 -7.28 -13.50
N ASN A 25 -4.03 -8.01 -12.98
CA ASN A 25 -3.62 -7.92 -11.58
C ASN A 25 -3.22 -6.49 -11.20
N PHE A 26 -2.44 -5.81 -12.05
CA PHE A 26 -2.05 -4.42 -11.82
C PHE A 26 -3.26 -3.49 -11.75
N LEU A 27 -4.18 -3.56 -12.72
CA LEU A 27 -5.37 -2.71 -12.74
C LEU A 27 -6.26 -2.93 -11.51
N VAL A 28 -6.39 -4.18 -11.06
CA VAL A 28 -7.15 -4.55 -9.87
C VAL A 28 -6.49 -4.00 -8.60
N VAL A 29 -5.18 -4.21 -8.45
CA VAL A 29 -4.42 -3.77 -7.27
C VAL A 29 -4.42 -2.24 -7.14
N GLU A 30 -4.21 -1.52 -8.24
CA GLU A 30 -4.23 -0.06 -8.26
C GLU A 30 -5.66 0.53 -8.18
N GLY A 31 -6.69 -0.30 -8.42
CA GLY A 31 -8.10 0.11 -8.30
C GLY A 31 -8.62 0.86 -9.53
N TYR A 32 -8.08 0.60 -10.72
CA TYR A 32 -8.56 1.21 -11.97
C TYR A 32 -9.82 0.50 -12.49
N LEU A 33 -10.95 0.74 -11.83
CA LEU A 33 -12.22 0.05 -12.07
C LEU A 33 -12.64 0.03 -13.56
N GLU A 34 -12.69 1.20 -14.20
CA GLU A 34 -13.07 1.29 -15.61
C GLU A 34 -12.11 0.52 -16.53
N ALA A 35 -10.82 0.53 -16.19
CA ALA A 35 -9.81 -0.18 -16.96
C ALA A 35 -9.96 -1.70 -16.77
N VAL A 36 -10.28 -2.17 -15.57
CA VAL A 36 -10.60 -3.58 -15.29
C VAL A 36 -11.76 -4.05 -16.15
N GLU A 37 -12.86 -3.30 -16.19
CA GLU A 37 -14.05 -3.65 -16.97
C GLU A 37 -13.78 -3.70 -18.48
N LYS A 38 -13.14 -2.65 -19.02
CA LYS A 38 -12.77 -2.58 -20.44
C LYS A 38 -11.79 -3.69 -20.81
N PHE A 39 -10.75 -3.89 -20.00
CA PHE A 39 -9.73 -4.90 -20.24
C PHE A 39 -10.29 -6.33 -20.15
N GLN A 40 -11.22 -6.60 -19.22
CA GLN A 40 -11.92 -7.87 -19.15
C GLN A 40 -12.74 -8.14 -20.42
N LYS A 41 -13.48 -7.14 -20.91
CA LYS A 41 -14.30 -7.26 -22.12
C LYS A 41 -13.46 -7.54 -23.37
N GLU A 42 -12.30 -6.90 -23.48
CA GLU A 42 -11.43 -7.00 -24.66
C GLU A 42 -10.54 -8.25 -24.64
N SER A 43 -9.96 -8.59 -23.47
CA SER A 43 -8.99 -9.68 -23.35
C SER A 43 -9.61 -11.02 -22.94
N GLY A 44 -10.84 -11.02 -22.42
CA GLY A 44 -11.47 -12.19 -21.80
C GLY A 44 -10.85 -12.59 -20.45
N THR A 45 -9.83 -11.87 -19.98
CA THR A 45 -9.13 -12.16 -18.72
C THR A 45 -9.99 -11.72 -17.55
N LYS A 46 -10.28 -12.64 -16.63
CA LYS A 46 -11.05 -12.33 -15.42
C LYS A 46 -10.14 -11.80 -14.31
N PRO A 47 -10.59 -10.84 -13.49
CA PRO A 47 -9.85 -10.41 -12.32
C PRO A 47 -9.82 -11.52 -11.25
N GLU A 48 -8.76 -11.54 -10.44
CA GLU A 48 -8.58 -12.50 -9.35
C GLU A 48 -9.60 -12.30 -8.21
N VAL A 49 -10.05 -11.06 -8.04
CA VAL A 49 -11.12 -10.67 -7.11
C VAL A 49 -12.29 -10.04 -7.87
N GLY A 50 -13.49 -10.12 -7.31
CA GLY A 50 -14.68 -9.54 -7.91
C GLY A 50 -14.57 -8.02 -8.05
N VAL A 51 -15.16 -7.45 -9.10
CA VAL A 51 -15.20 -6.00 -9.35
C VAL A 51 -15.82 -5.24 -8.17
N ALA A 52 -16.84 -5.81 -7.52
CA ALA A 52 -17.44 -5.26 -6.29
C ALA A 52 -16.41 -5.08 -5.16
N SER A 53 -15.49 -6.04 -5.00
CA SER A 53 -14.42 -6.00 -4.00
C SER A 53 -13.49 -4.80 -4.18
N ILE A 54 -13.26 -4.38 -5.43
CA ILE A 54 -12.45 -3.21 -5.77
C ILE A 54 -13.21 -1.94 -5.38
N SER A 55 -14.50 -1.85 -5.75
CA SER A 55 -15.37 -0.72 -5.41
C SER A 55 -15.49 -0.53 -3.91
N ASP A 56 -15.70 -1.60 -3.14
CA ASP A 56 -15.83 -1.56 -1.68
C ASP A 56 -14.54 -1.03 -1.03
N ARG A 57 -13.38 -1.52 -1.49
CA ARG A 57 -12.08 -1.05 -1.03
C ARG A 57 -11.86 0.43 -1.32
N LEU A 58 -12.21 0.88 -2.53
CA LEU A 58 -12.08 2.28 -2.92
C LEU A 58 -13.05 3.18 -2.16
N ALA A 59 -14.26 2.69 -1.83
CA ALA A 59 -15.21 3.43 -1.00
C ALA A 59 -14.61 3.70 0.38
N VAL A 60 -14.11 2.67 1.07
CA VAL A 60 -13.44 2.84 2.38
C VAL A 60 -12.26 3.81 2.29
N LYS A 61 -11.43 3.68 1.26
CA LYS A 61 -10.29 4.60 1.06
C LYS A 61 -10.77 6.06 0.94
N ARG A 62 -11.81 6.30 0.13
CA ARG A 62 -12.35 7.66 -0.08
C ARG A 62 -12.96 8.24 1.18
N ASP A 63 -13.72 7.44 1.93
CA ASP A 63 -14.34 7.88 3.17
C ASP A 63 -13.28 8.34 4.19
N ILE A 64 -12.20 7.56 4.34
CA ILE A 64 -11.04 7.95 5.17
C ILE A 64 -10.41 9.24 4.62
N GLU A 65 -10.12 9.34 3.32
CA GLU A 65 -9.52 10.56 2.74
C GLU A 65 -10.40 11.81 2.89
N SER A 66 -11.73 11.66 2.93
CA SER A 66 -12.67 12.76 3.14
C SER A 66 -12.93 13.10 4.61
N GLY A 67 -12.39 12.33 5.56
CA GLY A 67 -12.59 12.54 7.00
C GLY A 67 -13.79 11.80 7.59
N ASP A 68 -14.51 11.00 6.80
CA ASP A 68 -15.71 10.28 7.23
C ASP A 68 -15.35 8.92 7.83
N LEU A 69 -14.82 8.94 9.05
CA LEU A 69 -14.37 7.72 9.75
C LEU A 69 -15.50 6.78 10.13
N GLU A 70 -16.70 7.29 10.37
CA GLU A 70 -17.80 6.46 10.86
C GLU A 70 -18.26 5.51 9.76
N ASP A 71 -18.55 6.07 8.58
CA ASP A 71 -18.86 5.31 7.37
C ASP A 71 -17.72 4.37 6.97
N ALA A 72 -16.48 4.87 7.00
CA ALA A 72 -15.31 4.06 6.68
C ALA A 72 -15.19 2.83 7.60
N VAL A 73 -15.46 2.99 8.89
CA VAL A 73 -15.41 1.92 9.89
C VAL A 73 -16.55 0.93 9.70
N GLU A 74 -17.76 1.39 9.39
CA GLU A 74 -18.89 0.51 9.08
C GLU A 74 -18.60 -0.37 7.86
N LYS A 75 -18.19 0.27 6.75
CA LYS A 75 -17.83 -0.42 5.50
C LYS A 75 -16.64 -1.36 5.71
N LEU A 76 -15.61 -0.94 6.45
CA LEU A 76 -14.46 -1.79 6.76
C LEU A 76 -14.86 -3.02 7.59
N ASN A 77 -15.73 -2.86 8.59
CA ASN A 77 -16.23 -3.99 9.38
C ASN A 77 -17.05 -4.98 8.55
N ALA A 78 -17.81 -4.49 7.55
CA ALA A 78 -18.53 -5.34 6.62
C ALA A 78 -17.59 -6.13 5.68
N ILE A 79 -16.46 -5.54 5.29
CA ILE A 79 -15.44 -6.19 4.45
C ILE A 79 -14.60 -7.17 5.27
N ASN A 80 -13.96 -6.69 6.33
CA ASN A 80 -13.11 -7.49 7.21
C ASN A 80 -12.89 -6.78 8.57
N PRO A 81 -13.55 -7.22 9.65
CA PRO A 81 -13.44 -6.59 10.96
C PRO A 81 -12.06 -6.77 11.62
N GLU A 82 -11.26 -7.75 11.19
CA GLU A 82 -9.93 -7.97 11.73
C GLU A 82 -8.94 -6.86 11.32
N ILE A 83 -9.17 -6.20 10.18
CA ILE A 83 -8.36 -5.05 9.76
C ILE A 83 -8.53 -3.90 10.74
N LEU A 84 -9.76 -3.62 11.18
CA LEU A 84 -10.02 -2.59 12.19
C LEU A 84 -9.33 -2.92 13.51
N LYS A 85 -9.36 -4.20 13.92
CA LYS A 85 -8.74 -4.63 15.20
C LYS A 85 -7.22 -4.56 15.19
N THR A 86 -6.57 -4.70 14.04
CA THR A 86 -5.11 -4.82 13.92
C THR A 86 -4.42 -3.55 13.40
N ASN A 87 -5.18 -2.60 12.83
CA ASN A 87 -4.61 -1.38 12.26
C ASN A 87 -4.47 -0.26 13.31
N PHE A 88 -3.23 -0.03 13.76
CA PHE A 88 -2.92 1.02 14.74
C PHE A 88 -3.22 2.42 14.21
N SER A 89 -2.77 2.76 13.00
CA SER A 89 -2.94 4.10 12.41
C SER A 89 -4.40 4.52 12.30
N LEU A 90 -5.28 3.60 11.90
CA LEU A 90 -6.73 3.83 11.85
C LEU A 90 -7.32 4.07 13.24
N ASN A 91 -6.99 3.23 14.22
CA ASN A 91 -7.49 3.41 15.59
C ASN A 91 -6.94 4.68 16.25
N GLN A 92 -5.69 5.05 15.95
CA GLN A 92 -5.09 6.28 16.41
C GLN A 92 -5.79 7.49 15.77
N GLN A 93 -6.10 7.44 14.47
CA GLN A 93 -6.88 8.49 13.80
C GLN A 93 -8.28 8.64 14.42
N ARG A 94 -8.96 7.52 14.70
CA ARG A 94 -10.25 7.52 15.41
C ARG A 94 -10.14 8.13 16.81
N PHE A 95 -9.05 7.87 17.52
CA PHE A 95 -8.78 8.47 18.82
C PHE A 95 -8.54 9.99 18.72
N ILE A 96 -7.75 10.42 17.74
CA ILE A 96 -7.51 11.84 17.47
C ILE A 96 -8.82 12.58 17.14
N GLU A 97 -9.69 11.96 16.34
CA GLU A 97 -10.97 12.58 15.99
C GLU A 97 -11.90 12.72 17.20
N ARG A 98 -11.88 11.74 18.12
CA ARG A 98 -12.59 11.86 19.40
C ARG A 98 -12.09 13.05 20.23
N ILE A 99 -10.79 13.32 20.20
CA ILE A 99 -10.21 14.51 20.86
C ILE A 99 -10.73 15.78 20.19
N ARG A 100 -10.75 15.84 18.85
CA ARG A 100 -11.20 17.02 18.09
C ARG A 100 -12.66 17.37 18.31
N ILE A 101 -13.56 16.39 18.32
CA ILE A 101 -14.99 16.63 18.56
C ILE A 101 -15.32 16.87 20.05
N GLY A 102 -14.32 16.81 20.94
CA GLY A 102 -14.48 17.11 22.36
C GLY A 102 -15.18 16.01 23.16
N VAL A 103 -15.00 14.72 22.78
CA VAL A 103 -15.49 13.59 23.59
C VAL A 103 -14.91 13.65 25.00
N THR A 104 -15.68 13.21 26.00
CA THR A 104 -15.24 13.28 27.40
C THR A 104 -13.93 12.52 27.61
N ILE A 105 -13.05 13.06 28.48
CA ILE A 105 -11.74 12.45 28.79
C ILE A 105 -11.89 10.97 29.17
N LYS A 106 -12.94 10.64 29.93
CA LYS A 106 -13.21 9.26 30.37
C LYS A 106 -13.52 8.32 29.20
N GLU A 107 -14.35 8.73 28.25
CA GLU A 107 -14.69 7.92 27.08
C GLU A 107 -13.50 7.77 26.12
N THR A 108 -12.74 8.85 25.93
CA THR A 108 -11.52 8.85 25.12
C THR A 108 -10.47 7.91 25.72
N PHE A 109 -10.30 7.92 27.05
CA PHE A 109 -9.40 7.00 27.75
C PHE A 109 -9.86 5.53 27.62
N ASN A 110 -11.15 5.27 27.82
CA ASN A 110 -11.72 3.93 27.66
C ASN A 110 -11.52 3.40 26.22
N PHE A 111 -11.61 4.28 25.22
CA PHE A 111 -11.28 3.91 23.83
C PHE A 111 -9.81 3.52 23.68
N ALA A 112 -8.88 4.31 24.22
CA ALA A 112 -7.45 3.99 24.16
C ALA A 112 -7.13 2.65 24.85
N GLU A 113 -7.71 2.40 26.03
CA GLU A 113 -7.52 1.13 26.74
C GLU A 113 -8.06 -0.08 25.97
N LYS A 114 -9.17 0.09 25.27
CA LYS A 114 -9.82 -1.00 24.55
C LYS A 114 -9.21 -1.27 23.17
N GLU A 115 -8.93 -0.23 22.41
CA GLU A 115 -8.59 -0.33 20.98
C GLU A 115 -7.09 -0.11 20.69
N LEU A 116 -6.38 0.70 21.49
CA LEU A 116 -4.97 1.04 21.24
C LEU A 116 -4.00 0.25 22.12
N LYS A 117 -4.31 0.07 23.40
CA LYS A 117 -3.44 -0.65 24.34
C LYS A 117 -3.08 -2.07 23.86
N PRO A 118 -4.02 -2.91 23.39
CA PRO A 118 -3.66 -4.25 22.90
C PRO A 118 -2.71 -4.25 21.71
N LEU A 119 -2.72 -3.19 20.90
CA LEU A 119 -1.83 -3.04 19.73
C LEU A 119 -0.41 -2.66 20.14
N VAL A 120 -0.27 -1.78 21.13
CA VAL A 120 1.04 -1.42 21.69
C VAL A 120 1.66 -2.59 22.47
N GLU A 121 0.85 -3.37 23.18
CA GLU A 121 1.30 -4.60 23.85
C GLU A 121 1.84 -5.64 22.86
N GLN A 122 1.26 -5.71 21.65
CA GLN A 122 1.73 -6.58 20.57
C GLN A 122 2.97 -6.03 19.86
N ASN A 123 3.09 -4.70 19.74
CA ASN A 123 4.21 -4.05 19.08
C ASN A 123 4.58 -2.72 19.77
N LEU A 124 5.67 -2.76 20.54
CA LEU A 124 6.18 -1.61 21.28
C LEU A 124 6.65 -0.45 20.40
N ALA A 125 6.84 -0.67 19.09
CA ALA A 125 7.16 0.41 18.16
C ALA A 125 6.08 1.51 18.10
N PHE A 126 4.84 1.19 18.50
CA PHE A 126 3.74 2.14 18.53
C PHE A 126 3.65 2.96 19.84
N LEU A 127 4.45 2.63 20.86
CA LEU A 127 4.35 3.25 22.18
C LEU A 127 4.62 4.75 22.11
N GLU A 128 5.69 5.16 21.43
CA GLU A 128 6.06 6.57 21.31
C GLU A 128 4.95 7.38 20.61
N GLU A 129 4.33 6.81 19.56
CA GLU A 129 3.25 7.49 18.86
C GLU A 129 1.98 7.58 19.71
N LEU A 130 1.66 6.54 20.48
CA LEU A 130 0.55 6.57 21.43
C LEU A 130 0.78 7.62 22.52
N GLU A 131 1.97 7.68 23.12
CA GLU A 131 2.31 8.65 24.18
C GLU A 131 2.16 10.09 23.69
N LYS A 132 2.66 10.39 22.47
CA LYS A 132 2.47 11.69 21.82
C LYS A 132 0.99 12.03 21.62
N THR A 133 0.20 11.06 21.17
CA THR A 133 -1.24 11.27 20.95
C THR A 133 -1.99 11.48 22.27
N MET A 134 -1.60 10.77 23.34
CA MET A 134 -2.16 10.93 24.68
C MET A 134 -1.75 12.28 25.31
N ALA A 135 -0.57 12.80 24.98
CA ALA A 135 -0.12 14.11 25.45
C ALA A 135 -1.04 15.25 25.01
N ILE A 136 -1.71 15.11 23.85
CA ILE A 136 -2.69 16.08 23.33
C ILE A 136 -3.81 16.35 24.35
N LEU A 137 -4.24 15.34 25.11
CA LEU A 137 -5.30 15.47 26.12
C LEU A 137 -4.96 16.43 27.28
N ARG A 138 -3.68 16.78 27.45
CA ARG A 138 -3.24 17.73 28.48
C ARG A 138 -3.56 19.18 28.12
N PHE A 139 -3.76 19.47 26.84
CA PHE A 139 -4.02 20.82 26.34
C PHE A 139 -5.52 21.05 26.24
N ARG A 140 -5.99 22.23 26.66
CA ARG A 140 -7.42 22.59 26.60
C ARG A 140 -7.80 23.14 25.23
N ASP A 141 -6.92 23.91 24.61
CA ASP A 141 -7.16 24.57 23.34
C ASP A 141 -6.11 24.14 22.29
N LEU A 142 -6.54 24.02 21.03
CA LEU A 142 -5.68 23.66 19.88
C LEU A 142 -4.41 24.54 19.73
N PRO A 143 -4.44 25.87 20.01
CA PRO A 143 -3.24 26.71 19.92
C PRO A 143 -2.16 26.37 20.96
N ASP A 144 -2.54 25.77 22.09
CA ASP A 144 -1.62 25.42 23.18
C ASP A 144 -0.84 24.12 22.91
N ILE A 145 -1.26 23.35 21.89
CA ILE A 145 -0.60 22.12 21.48
C ILE A 145 0.74 22.47 20.83
N PRO A 146 1.87 21.88 21.28
CA PRO A 146 3.17 22.09 20.67
C PRO A 146 3.19 21.56 19.23
N GLU A 147 4.11 22.10 18.43
CA GLU A 147 4.14 21.82 16.99
C GLU A 147 4.30 20.32 16.67
N ALA A 148 5.08 19.60 17.48
CA ALA A 148 5.30 18.16 17.30
C ALA A 148 4.01 17.33 17.41
N GLU A 149 3.11 17.69 18.32
CA GLU A 149 1.80 17.05 18.48
C GLU A 149 0.76 17.62 17.51
N ARG A 150 0.96 18.84 17.01
CA ARG A 150 0.10 19.45 15.98
C ARG A 150 0.24 18.74 14.63
N GLU A 151 1.41 18.17 14.32
CA GLU A 151 1.57 17.29 13.15
C GLU A 151 0.64 16.07 13.20
N LEU A 152 0.30 15.56 14.39
CA LEU A 152 -0.70 14.50 14.55
C LEU A 152 -2.12 14.95 14.18
N LEU A 153 -2.34 16.26 14.13
CA LEU A 153 -3.58 16.90 13.72
C LEU A 153 -3.54 17.40 12.27
N ASP A 154 -2.52 17.07 11.48
CA ASP A 154 -2.53 17.42 10.07
C ASP A 154 -3.44 16.49 9.26
N ASN A 155 -4.10 17.06 8.25
CA ASN A 155 -4.94 16.33 7.34
C ASN A 155 -4.13 15.37 6.44
N SER A 156 -2.83 15.58 6.29
CA SER A 156 -1.95 14.68 5.54
C SER A 156 -1.96 13.24 6.06
N ARG A 157 -2.26 13.03 7.35
CA ARG A 157 -2.33 11.70 7.98
C ARG A 157 -3.49 10.86 7.45
N TRP A 158 -4.59 11.48 7.01
CA TRP A 158 -5.73 10.76 6.43
C TRP A 158 -5.33 9.98 5.18
N PHE A 159 -4.51 10.58 4.31
CA PHE A 159 -4.01 9.90 3.11
C PHE A 159 -3.11 8.70 3.47
N LYS A 160 -2.26 8.83 4.49
CA LYS A 160 -1.41 7.74 4.95
C LYS A 160 -2.25 6.59 5.54
N THR A 161 -3.18 6.91 6.43
CA THR A 161 -4.11 5.93 7.02
C THR A 161 -4.95 5.25 5.95
N ALA A 162 -5.48 6.01 4.98
CA ALA A 162 -6.24 5.48 3.86
C ALA A 162 -5.40 4.52 3.01
N ALA A 163 -4.14 4.87 2.72
CA ALA A 163 -3.23 4.00 1.98
C ALA A 163 -2.93 2.69 2.73
N GLU A 164 -2.68 2.76 4.03
CA GLU A 164 -2.42 1.58 4.88
C GLU A 164 -3.64 0.66 4.99
N VAL A 165 -4.83 1.22 5.22
CA VAL A 165 -6.09 0.46 5.27
C VAL A 165 -6.40 -0.15 3.90
N ASN A 166 -6.25 0.61 2.82
CA ASN A 166 -6.42 0.11 1.46
C ASN A 166 -5.49 -1.07 1.14
N ALA A 167 -4.22 -0.99 1.57
CA ALA A 167 -3.26 -2.08 1.41
C ALA A 167 -3.64 -3.31 2.25
N ALA A 168 -4.13 -3.11 3.47
CA ALA A 168 -4.60 -4.20 4.33
C ALA A 168 -5.84 -4.91 3.74
N ILE A 169 -6.81 -4.15 3.22
CA ILE A 169 -7.98 -4.71 2.54
C ILE A 169 -7.54 -5.53 1.33
N LEU A 170 -6.69 -4.96 0.48
CA LEU A 170 -6.16 -5.64 -0.69
C LEU A 170 -5.45 -6.95 -0.31
N THR A 171 -4.58 -6.91 0.70
CA THR A 171 -3.84 -8.08 1.18
C THR A 171 -4.81 -9.14 1.70
N SER A 172 -5.88 -8.76 2.40
CA SER A 172 -6.88 -9.72 2.88
C SER A 172 -7.70 -10.36 1.75
N GLN A 173 -7.95 -9.64 0.66
CA GLN A 173 -8.76 -10.11 -0.47
C GLN A 173 -7.94 -10.93 -1.48
N THR A 174 -6.67 -10.57 -1.69
CA THR A 174 -5.82 -11.13 -2.75
C THR A 174 -4.61 -11.91 -2.25
N GLY A 175 -4.24 -11.74 -0.97
CA GLY A 175 -2.94 -12.18 -0.44
C GLY A 175 -1.75 -11.35 -0.91
N LEU A 176 -1.96 -10.33 -1.75
CA LEU A 176 -0.91 -9.51 -2.35
C LEU A 176 -0.81 -8.15 -1.65
N LYS A 177 0.42 -7.70 -1.43
CA LYS A 177 0.73 -6.36 -0.89
C LYS A 177 0.91 -5.30 -1.98
N CYS A 178 1.24 -5.74 -3.20
CA CYS A 178 1.54 -4.89 -4.35
C CYS A 178 1.23 -5.63 -5.66
N PRO A 179 1.18 -4.92 -6.81
CA PRO A 179 1.02 -5.55 -8.10
C PRO A 179 2.18 -6.52 -8.39
N LYS A 180 1.86 -7.68 -8.97
CA LYS A 180 2.87 -8.67 -9.41
C LYS A 180 3.87 -8.06 -10.40
N LEU A 181 3.39 -7.15 -11.26
CA LEU A 181 4.24 -6.42 -12.20
C LEU A 181 5.31 -5.57 -11.47
N LEU A 182 4.95 -4.90 -10.37
CA LEU A 182 5.89 -4.11 -9.59
C LEU A 182 6.95 -5.00 -8.94
N ASP A 183 6.58 -6.18 -8.46
CA ASP A 183 7.52 -7.14 -7.90
C ASP A 183 8.47 -7.71 -8.96
N LEU A 184 7.98 -7.99 -10.17
CA LEU A 184 8.83 -8.36 -11.30
C LEU A 184 9.85 -7.27 -11.65
N LEU A 185 9.43 -6.00 -11.65
CA LEU A 185 10.33 -4.87 -11.92
C LEU A 185 11.40 -4.69 -10.82
N LYS A 186 11.03 -4.90 -9.56
CA LYS A 186 11.99 -4.92 -8.44
C LYS A 186 12.99 -6.07 -8.58
N MET A 187 12.50 -7.27 -8.90
CA MET A 187 13.36 -8.45 -9.13
C MET A 187 14.29 -8.25 -10.33
N LEU A 188 13.80 -7.66 -11.43
CA LEU A 188 14.63 -7.27 -12.57
C LEU A 188 15.75 -6.34 -12.12
N THR A 189 15.40 -5.22 -11.48
CA THR A 189 16.38 -4.22 -11.02
C THR A 189 17.43 -4.85 -10.10
N TRP A 190 16.99 -5.68 -9.15
CA TRP A 190 17.89 -6.38 -8.23
C TRP A 190 18.82 -7.35 -8.98
N THR A 191 18.28 -8.15 -9.90
CA THR A 191 19.04 -9.14 -10.67
C THR A 191 20.09 -8.45 -11.56
N GLN A 192 19.69 -7.37 -12.22
CA GLN A 192 20.59 -6.56 -13.04
C GLN A 192 21.76 -6.01 -12.20
N ASN A 193 21.48 -5.45 -11.01
CA ASN A 193 22.53 -4.97 -10.10
C ASN A 193 23.49 -6.09 -9.65
N GLN A 194 23.00 -7.33 -9.49
CA GLN A 194 23.85 -8.48 -9.15
C GLN A 194 24.72 -8.94 -10.33
N LEU A 195 24.30 -8.69 -11.57
CA LEU A 195 25.00 -9.09 -12.79
C LEU A 195 26.01 -8.04 -13.27
N ASP A 196 25.79 -6.75 -12.99
CA ASP A 196 26.67 -5.65 -13.41
C ASP A 196 28.15 -5.88 -13.07
N GLU A 197 28.42 -6.52 -11.95
CA GLU A 197 29.77 -6.78 -11.46
C GLU A 197 30.37 -8.10 -11.98
N LYS A 198 29.58 -8.93 -12.67
CA LYS A 198 29.92 -10.34 -12.94
C LYS A 198 29.98 -10.71 -14.41
N VAL A 199 29.13 -10.14 -15.25
CA VAL A 199 28.98 -10.58 -16.65
C VAL A 199 28.50 -9.44 -17.55
N GLU A 200 28.87 -9.50 -18.82
CA GLU A 200 28.28 -8.67 -19.86
C GLU A 200 26.89 -9.21 -20.25
N TYR A 201 25.88 -8.38 -20.12
CA TYR A 201 24.51 -8.73 -20.50
C TYR A 201 23.73 -7.48 -20.98
N PRO A 202 22.62 -7.66 -21.72
CA PRO A 202 21.75 -6.56 -22.10
C PRO A 202 21.00 -6.04 -20.86
N ARG A 203 21.46 -4.92 -20.29
CA ARG A 203 20.79 -4.30 -19.15
C ARG A 203 19.68 -3.38 -19.64
N MET A 204 18.48 -3.52 -19.09
CA MET A 204 17.40 -2.55 -19.27
C MET A 204 17.72 -1.27 -18.50
N SER A 205 17.96 -0.18 -19.25
CA SER A 205 18.28 1.15 -18.71
C SER A 205 17.05 2.02 -18.54
N VAL A 206 16.03 1.83 -19.39
CA VAL A 206 14.77 2.59 -19.36
C VAL A 206 13.59 1.63 -19.29
N LEU A 207 13.03 1.47 -18.08
CA LEU A 207 11.93 0.53 -17.84
C LEU A 207 10.68 0.79 -18.71
N PRO A 208 10.21 2.05 -18.90
CA PRO A 208 8.99 2.29 -19.69
C PRO A 208 9.11 1.91 -21.17
N THR A 209 10.30 2.02 -21.76
CA THR A 209 10.54 1.73 -23.18
C THR A 209 11.18 0.37 -23.40
N GLY A 210 11.65 -0.29 -22.34
CA GLY A 210 12.41 -1.53 -22.42
C GLY A 210 13.78 -1.36 -23.10
N GLN A 211 14.32 -0.14 -23.16
CA GLN A 211 15.58 0.12 -23.86
C GLN A 211 16.74 -0.61 -23.18
N LEU A 212 17.51 -1.36 -23.97
CA LEU A 212 18.65 -2.14 -23.53
C LEU A 212 19.97 -1.39 -23.80
N THR A 213 20.90 -1.51 -22.87
CA THR A 213 22.28 -1.03 -22.97
C THR A 213 23.21 -2.14 -22.52
N VAL A 214 24.28 -2.39 -23.27
CA VAL A 214 25.31 -3.34 -22.87
C VAL A 214 26.22 -2.64 -21.85
N ILE A 215 26.37 -3.23 -20.67
CA ILE A 215 27.35 -2.78 -19.67
C ILE A 215 28.60 -3.66 -19.80
N ASN A 216 29.76 -3.04 -19.93
CA ASN A 216 31.06 -3.71 -19.83
C ASN A 216 31.47 -3.78 -18.34
N PRO A 217 31.96 -4.92 -17.83
CA PRO A 217 32.39 -5.03 -16.45
C PRO A 217 33.63 -4.13 -16.25
N PRO A 218 33.85 -3.62 -15.04
CA PRO A 218 34.99 -2.73 -14.75
C PRO A 218 36.36 -3.41 -14.79
N TRP A 219 36.44 -4.72 -15.03
CA TRP A 219 37.69 -5.49 -15.04
C TRP A 219 38.08 -5.89 -16.48
N PRO A 220 39.37 -5.78 -16.86
CA PRO A 220 39.82 -6.21 -18.18
C PRO A 220 39.61 -7.72 -18.33
N SER A 221 39.01 -8.11 -19.45
CA SER A 221 38.89 -9.52 -19.85
C SER A 221 40.30 -10.12 -19.95
N GLU A 222 40.58 -11.16 -19.16
CA GLU A 222 41.79 -11.99 -19.31
C GLU A 222 41.77 -12.79 -20.62
#